data_AF-A0A089L600-F1
#
_entry.id   AF-A0A089L600-F1
#
_cell.length_a   1.000
_cell.length_b   1.000
_cell.length_c   1.000
_cell.angle_alpha   90.00
_cell.angle_beta   90.00
_cell.angle_gamma   90.00
#
_symmetry.space_group_name_H-M   'P 1'
#
loop_
_entity.id
_entity.type
_entity.pdbx_description
1 polymer ?
#
loop_
_entity_poly.entity_id
_entity_poly.type
_entity_poly.pdbx_seq_one_letter_code
_entity_poly.pdbx_strand_id
1 'polypeptide(L)'
;MNNKGEKSILADKIHELNKQVPAKEEELSVLQKSRAYLPQSKAQRFQFIEDHSSEFSVEKLCSILEVSRSGFYKWRSTEVSSQAKRKALLLKRVAYLFEANHGQYGSPRITLLLREEGYIISERTVGKYMRELGLRASYSKQADKNLEE
;
A
#
# COMPACT_ATOMS: atom_id res chain seq x y z
N MET A 1 -56.53 19.12 -29.27
CA MET A 1 -56.22 18.16 -28.19
C MET A 1 -55.00 17.33 -28.60
N ASN A 2 -53.77 17.82 -28.34
CA ASN A 2 -52.49 17.19 -28.75
C ASN A 2 -51.86 16.29 -27.66
N ASN A 3 -52.70 15.81 -26.72
CA ASN A 3 -52.27 15.20 -25.47
C ASN A 3 -51.57 13.83 -25.65
N LYS A 4 -51.86 13.12 -26.76
CA LYS A 4 -51.34 11.74 -26.99
C LYS A 4 -49.91 11.74 -27.54
N GLY A 5 -49.59 12.67 -28.43
CA GLY A 5 -48.24 12.84 -28.99
C GLY A 5 -47.26 13.38 -27.95
N GLU A 6 -47.69 14.37 -27.17
CA GLU A 6 -46.90 14.92 -26.06
C GLU A 6 -46.61 13.87 -24.97
N LYS A 7 -47.59 13.01 -24.65
CA LYS A 7 -47.40 11.89 -23.71
C LYS A 7 -46.39 10.85 -24.20
N SER A 8 -46.34 10.57 -25.50
CA SER A 8 -45.36 9.65 -26.08
C SER A 8 -43.95 10.18 -25.96
N ILE A 9 -43.75 11.46 -26.33
CA ILE A 9 -42.45 12.14 -26.24
C ILE A 9 -41.98 12.21 -24.78
N LEU A 10 -42.90 12.45 -23.84
CA LEU A 10 -42.61 12.49 -22.41
C LEU A 10 -42.21 11.10 -21.88
N ALA A 11 -42.89 10.04 -22.33
CA ALA A 11 -42.56 8.66 -21.95
C ALA A 11 -41.17 8.24 -22.47
N ASP A 12 -40.85 8.60 -23.72
CA ASP A 12 -39.52 8.35 -24.30
C ASP A 12 -38.44 9.11 -23.53
N LYS A 13 -38.71 10.35 -23.11
CA LYS A 13 -37.78 11.14 -22.29
C LYS A 13 -37.60 10.56 -20.89
N ILE A 14 -38.66 10.08 -20.25
CA ILE A 14 -38.60 9.39 -18.95
C ILE A 14 -37.78 8.11 -19.08
N HIS A 15 -37.97 7.34 -20.14
CA HIS A 15 -37.20 6.12 -20.40
C HIS A 15 -35.71 6.43 -20.57
N GLU A 16 -35.37 7.43 -21.39
CA GLU A 16 -33.99 7.86 -21.62
C GLU A 16 -33.33 8.40 -20.34
N LEU A 17 -34.06 9.17 -19.53
CA LEU A 17 -33.57 9.67 -18.25
C LEU A 17 -33.36 8.53 -17.24
N ASN A 18 -34.32 7.61 -17.11
CA ASN A 18 -34.22 6.46 -16.21
C ASN A 18 -33.05 5.54 -16.59
N LYS A 19 -32.70 5.46 -17.87
CA LYS A 19 -31.51 4.73 -18.33
C LYS A 19 -30.20 5.35 -17.81
N GLN A 20 -30.18 6.64 -17.51
CA GLN A 20 -28.99 7.36 -17.01
C GLN A 20 -28.89 7.40 -15.48
N VAL A 21 -29.99 7.16 -14.75
CA VAL A 21 -30.05 7.23 -13.28
C VAL A 21 -29.07 6.25 -12.60
N PRO A 22 -29.01 4.95 -12.96
CA PRO A 22 -28.14 4.00 -12.27
C PRO A 22 -26.65 4.34 -12.39
N ALA A 23 -26.23 4.80 -13.57
CA ALA A 23 -24.84 5.17 -13.81
C ALA A 23 -24.41 6.36 -12.94
N LYS A 24 -25.32 7.33 -12.71
CA LYS A 24 -25.08 8.52 -11.88
C LYS A 24 -25.14 8.22 -10.38
N GLU A 25 -26.00 7.32 -9.94
CA GLU A 25 -26.06 6.86 -8.55
C GLU A 25 -24.76 6.14 -8.16
N GLU A 26 -24.24 5.31 -9.07
CA GLU A 26 -22.97 4.63 -8.89
C GLU A 26 -21.78 5.62 -8.85
N GLU A 27 -21.76 6.63 -9.73
CA GLU A 27 -20.77 7.72 -9.68
C GLU A 27 -20.82 8.49 -8.36
N LEU A 28 -22.02 8.80 -7.88
CA LEU A 28 -22.20 9.51 -6.61
C LEU A 28 -21.71 8.67 -5.42
N SER A 29 -21.97 7.36 -5.44
CA SER A 29 -21.47 6.42 -4.42
C SER A 29 -19.93 6.40 -4.39
N VAL A 30 -19.29 6.27 -5.55
CA VAL A 30 -17.83 6.33 -5.64
C VAL A 30 -17.30 7.70 -5.19
N LEU A 31 -17.92 8.81 -5.60
CA LEU A 31 -17.50 10.16 -5.23
C LEU A 31 -17.60 10.42 -3.72
N GLN A 32 -18.66 9.93 -3.08
CA GLN A 32 -18.83 10.03 -1.63
C GLN A 32 -17.74 9.25 -0.89
N LYS A 33 -17.43 8.02 -1.35
CA LYS A 33 -16.38 7.17 -0.78
C LYS A 33 -14.97 7.69 -1.07
N SER A 34 -14.74 8.27 -2.24
CA SER A 34 -13.40 8.70 -2.72
C SER A 34 -12.98 10.09 -2.22
N ARG A 35 -13.91 10.90 -1.70
CA ARG A 35 -13.67 12.28 -1.26
C ARG A 35 -12.48 12.43 -0.31
N ALA A 36 -12.26 11.45 0.58
CA ALA A 36 -11.12 11.45 1.50
C ALA A 36 -9.76 11.17 0.83
N TYR A 37 -9.74 10.55 -0.35
CA TYR A 37 -8.55 10.08 -1.05
C TYR A 37 -8.08 11.04 -2.16
N LEU A 38 -8.94 11.93 -2.64
CA LEU A 38 -8.56 12.98 -3.60
C LEU A 38 -7.39 13.86 -3.14
N PRO A 39 -7.28 14.34 -1.89
CA PRO A 39 -6.11 15.11 -1.45
C PRO A 39 -4.87 14.23 -1.16
N GLN A 40 -4.98 12.91 -1.29
CA GLN A 40 -3.93 11.97 -0.90
C GLN A 40 -2.97 11.61 -2.05
N SER A 41 -1.89 10.91 -1.69
CA SER A 41 -0.88 10.44 -2.63
C SER A 41 -1.47 9.47 -3.66
N LYS A 42 -0.84 9.38 -4.84
CA LYS A 42 -1.25 8.42 -5.90
C LYS A 42 -1.32 6.97 -5.40
N ALA A 43 -0.43 6.56 -4.49
CA ALA A 43 -0.45 5.22 -3.91
C ALA A 43 -1.73 4.96 -3.09
N GLN A 44 -2.16 5.92 -2.27
CA GLN A 44 -3.40 5.80 -1.50
C GLN A 44 -4.64 5.81 -2.40
N ARG A 45 -4.62 6.61 -3.47
CA ARG A 45 -5.68 6.58 -4.49
C ARG A 45 -5.73 5.20 -5.16
N PHE A 46 -4.60 4.63 -5.55
CA PHE A 46 -4.57 3.29 -6.15
C PHE A 46 -5.01 2.19 -5.17
N GLN A 47 -4.71 2.31 -3.87
CA GLN A 47 -5.23 1.41 -2.84
C GLN A 47 -6.76 1.43 -2.79
N PHE A 48 -7.35 2.62 -2.80
CA PHE A 48 -8.80 2.74 -2.88
C PHE A 48 -9.37 2.03 -4.12
N ILE A 49 -8.69 2.14 -5.27
CA ILE A 49 -9.10 1.45 -6.50
C ILE A 49 -9.04 -0.07 -6.32
N GLU A 50 -7.98 -0.61 -5.72
CA GLU A 50 -7.86 -2.05 -5.47
C GLU A 50 -8.98 -2.56 -4.55
N ASP A 51 -9.18 -1.88 -3.42
CA ASP A 51 -10.16 -2.24 -2.39
C ASP A 51 -11.60 -2.28 -2.93
N HIS A 52 -11.90 -1.43 -3.93
CA HIS A 52 -13.24 -1.29 -4.51
C HIS A 52 -13.35 -1.82 -5.95
N SER A 53 -12.31 -2.48 -6.47
CA SER A 53 -12.29 -3.02 -7.84
C SER A 53 -13.27 -4.18 -8.07
N SER A 54 -13.80 -4.76 -6.99
CA SER A 54 -14.86 -5.78 -7.01
C SER A 54 -16.27 -5.19 -7.08
N GLU A 55 -16.44 -3.95 -6.61
CA GLU A 55 -17.74 -3.24 -6.56
C GLU A 55 -17.93 -2.33 -7.77
N PHE A 56 -16.84 -1.71 -8.27
CA PHE A 56 -16.89 -0.75 -9.38
C PHE A 56 -15.84 -1.03 -10.44
N SER A 57 -16.08 -0.57 -11.67
CA SER A 57 -15.10 -0.72 -12.74
C SER A 57 -13.85 0.13 -12.48
N VAL A 58 -12.67 -0.46 -12.71
CA VAL A 58 -11.37 0.21 -12.54
C VAL A 58 -11.27 1.48 -13.38
N GLU A 59 -11.88 1.49 -14.58
CA GLU A 59 -11.92 2.68 -15.44
C GLU A 59 -12.64 3.85 -14.77
N LYS A 60 -13.80 3.59 -14.17
CA LYS A 60 -14.61 4.61 -13.49
C LYS A 60 -13.90 5.13 -12.24
N LEU A 61 -13.32 4.23 -11.45
CA LEU A 61 -12.51 4.56 -10.28
C LEU A 61 -11.28 5.42 -10.65
N CYS A 62 -10.57 5.08 -11.73
CA CYS A 62 -9.43 5.85 -12.22
C CYS A 62 -9.83 7.26 -12.68
N SER A 63 -10.97 7.37 -13.39
CA SER A 63 -11.52 8.65 -13.85
C SER A 63 -11.84 9.56 -12.65
N ILE A 64 -12.57 9.03 -11.67
CA ILE A 64 -13.01 9.77 -10.48
C ILE A 64 -11.83 10.20 -9.60
N LEU A 65 -10.80 9.36 -9.47
CA LEU A 65 -9.60 9.66 -8.67
C LEU A 65 -8.51 10.43 -9.43
N GLU A 66 -8.76 10.81 -10.70
CA GLU A 66 -7.84 11.52 -11.57
C GLU A 66 -6.47 10.84 -11.70
N VAL A 67 -6.47 9.51 -11.89
CA VAL A 67 -5.25 8.71 -12.09
C VAL A 67 -5.33 7.88 -13.36
N SER A 68 -4.18 7.50 -13.92
CA SER A 68 -4.14 6.67 -15.13
C SER A 68 -4.33 5.19 -14.81
N ARG A 69 -5.09 4.48 -15.66
CA ARG A 69 -5.24 3.02 -15.62
C ARG A 69 -3.89 2.30 -15.67
N SER A 70 -3.00 2.75 -16.55
CA SER A 70 -1.65 2.20 -16.67
C SER A 70 -0.82 2.42 -15.40
N GLY A 71 -1.01 3.56 -14.71
CA GLY A 71 -0.42 3.83 -13.41
C GLY A 71 -0.94 2.90 -12.33
N PHE A 72 -2.25 2.65 -12.31
CA PHE A 72 -2.89 1.71 -11.39
C PHE A 72 -2.36 0.29 -11.60
N TYR A 73 -2.40 -0.26 -12.82
CA TYR A 73 -1.91 -1.62 -13.07
C TYR A 73 -0.41 -1.77 -12.81
N LYS A 74 0.38 -0.74 -13.12
CA LYS A 74 1.80 -0.72 -12.75
C LYS A 74 1.98 -0.74 -11.23
N TRP A 75 1.25 0.10 -10.50
CA TRP A 75 1.28 0.12 -9.05
C TRP A 75 0.81 -1.22 -8.44
N ARG A 76 -0.31 -1.79 -8.93
CA ARG A 76 -0.86 -3.09 -8.52
C ARG A 76 0.13 -4.23 -8.75
N SER A 77 0.81 -4.23 -9.91
CA SER A 77 1.90 -5.18 -10.16
C SER A 77 3.14 -4.96 -9.28
N THR A 78 3.27 -3.75 -8.71
CA THR A 78 4.35 -3.32 -7.81
C THR A 78 3.92 -3.35 -6.33
N GLU A 79 2.70 -3.76 -5.97
CA GLU A 79 2.14 -3.58 -4.62
C GLU A 79 2.72 -4.47 -3.53
N VAL A 80 3.63 -5.36 -3.91
CA VAL A 80 4.65 -5.79 -2.97
C VAL A 80 5.98 -5.36 -3.54
N SER A 81 6.23 -4.05 -3.46
CA SER A 81 7.41 -3.42 -4.05
C SER A 81 8.61 -4.27 -3.65
N SER A 82 9.50 -4.60 -4.59
CA SER A 82 10.71 -5.36 -4.30
C SER A 82 11.45 -4.78 -3.09
N GLN A 83 11.38 -3.45 -2.93
CA GLN A 83 11.86 -2.71 -1.77
C GLN A 83 11.07 -2.97 -0.49
N ALA A 84 9.74 -3.04 -0.53
CA ALA A 84 8.90 -3.37 0.62
C ALA A 84 9.10 -4.84 1.06
N LYS A 85 9.16 -5.80 0.12
CA LYS A 85 9.52 -7.20 0.40
C LYS A 85 10.90 -7.28 1.04
N ARG A 86 11.89 -6.62 0.43
CA ARG A 86 13.26 -6.57 0.95
C ARG A 86 13.30 -5.97 2.35
N LYS A 87 12.58 -4.87 2.58
CA LYS A 87 12.49 -4.24 3.91
C LYS A 87 11.87 -5.19 4.93
N ALA A 88 10.76 -5.83 4.61
CA ALA A 88 10.09 -6.78 5.51
C ALA A 88 10.99 -7.98 5.85
N LEU A 89 11.70 -8.52 4.85
CA LEU A 89 12.68 -9.58 5.04
C LEU A 89 13.83 -9.14 5.97
N LEU A 90 14.40 -7.95 5.71
CA LEU A 90 15.50 -7.41 6.50
C LEU A 90 15.07 -7.08 7.94
N LEU A 91 13.85 -6.55 8.15
CA LEU A 91 13.30 -6.32 9.48
C LEU A 91 13.21 -7.62 10.29
N LYS A 92 12.66 -8.68 9.68
CA LYS A 92 12.60 -10.00 10.30
C LYS A 92 13.99 -10.53 10.62
N ARG A 93 14.96 -10.36 9.71
CA ARG A 93 16.32 -10.86 9.94
C ARG A 93 17.06 -10.06 11.02
N VAL A 94 16.89 -8.74 11.08
CA VAL A 94 17.43 -7.89 12.14
C VAL A 94 16.88 -8.31 13.51
N ALA A 95 15.57 -8.55 13.63
CA ALA A 95 14.96 -9.03 14.88
C ALA A 95 15.52 -10.38 15.30
N TYR A 96 15.59 -11.33 14.36
CA TYR A 96 16.16 -12.66 14.60
C TYR A 96 17.61 -12.59 15.10
N LEU A 97 18.47 -11.82 14.43
CA LEU A 97 19.88 -11.71 14.82
C LEU A 97 20.05 -11.01 16.17
N PHE A 98 19.18 -10.05 16.49
CA PHE A 98 19.17 -9.40 17.80
C PHE A 98 18.81 -10.40 18.91
N GLU A 99 17.73 -11.17 18.73
CA GLU A 99 17.27 -12.17 19.70
C GLU A 99 18.28 -13.33 19.86
N ALA A 100 18.83 -13.84 18.74
CA ALA A 100 19.83 -14.89 18.74
C ALA A 100 21.11 -14.50 19.49
N ASN A 101 21.41 -13.20 19.58
CA ASN A 101 22.54 -12.67 20.34
C ASN A 101 22.09 -12.02 21.66
N HIS A 102 20.96 -12.47 22.21
CA HIS A 102 20.44 -12.06 23.52
C HIS A 102 20.29 -10.54 23.71
N GLY A 103 20.02 -9.81 22.62
CA GLY A 103 19.88 -8.37 22.61
C GLY A 103 21.16 -7.60 22.93
N GLN A 104 22.34 -8.22 22.79
CA GLN A 104 23.63 -7.58 23.07
C GLN A 104 24.15 -6.81 21.86
N TYR A 105 23.79 -7.24 20.65
CA TYR A 105 24.35 -6.68 19.43
C TYR A 105 23.59 -5.45 18.96
N GLY A 106 24.33 -4.35 18.80
CA GLY A 106 23.86 -3.12 18.18
C GLY A 106 23.93 -3.15 16.66
N SER A 107 23.56 -2.03 16.04
CA SER A 107 23.60 -1.88 14.58
C SER A 107 24.95 -2.23 13.94
N PRO A 108 26.13 -1.94 14.54
CA PRO A 108 27.41 -2.30 13.92
C PRO A 108 27.56 -3.82 13.76
N ARG A 109 27.33 -4.59 14.84
CA ARG A 109 27.50 -6.05 14.86
C ARG A 109 26.45 -6.76 14.01
N ILE A 110 25.18 -6.34 14.09
CA ILE A 110 24.11 -6.90 13.24
C ILE A 110 24.38 -6.63 11.76
N THR A 111 24.97 -5.48 11.42
CA THR A 111 25.32 -5.17 10.02
C THR A 111 26.39 -6.13 9.48
N LEU A 112 27.38 -6.51 10.30
CA LEU A 112 28.40 -7.48 9.90
C LEU A 112 27.76 -8.85 9.60
N LEU A 113 26.93 -9.35 10.52
CA LEU A 113 26.22 -10.62 10.35
C LEU A 113 25.33 -10.63 9.09
N LEU A 114 24.59 -9.54 8.85
CA LEU A 114 23.78 -9.42 7.63
C LEU A 114 24.64 -9.43 6.36
N ARG A 115 25.85 -8.85 6.38
CA ARG A 115 26.75 -8.88 5.23
C ARG A 115 27.36 -10.26 5.00
N GLU A 116 27.68 -11.00 6.07
CA GLU A 116 28.11 -12.40 6.01
C GLU A 116 27.03 -13.29 5.39
N GLU A 117 25.76 -12.99 5.67
CA GLU A 117 24.60 -13.63 5.02
C GLU A 117 24.34 -13.17 3.57
N GLY A 118 25.18 -12.29 3.02
CA GLY A 118 25.09 -11.80 1.65
C GLY A 118 24.18 -10.57 1.45
N TYR A 119 23.68 -9.94 2.52
CA TYR A 119 22.90 -8.72 2.40
C TYR A 119 23.77 -7.48 2.22
N ILE A 120 23.54 -6.76 1.12
CA ILE A 120 24.09 -5.43 0.91
C ILE A 120 23.24 -4.40 1.67
N ILE A 121 23.70 -3.99 2.86
CA ILE A 121 23.05 -2.99 3.70
C ILE A 121 24.07 -2.12 4.45
N SER A 122 23.70 -0.86 4.68
CA SER A 122 24.48 0.08 5.49
C SER A 122 24.07 0.03 6.95
N GLU A 123 25.03 0.28 7.85
CA GLU A 123 24.80 0.30 9.29
C GLU A 123 23.72 1.31 9.69
N ARG A 124 23.71 2.50 9.07
CA ARG A 124 22.67 3.51 9.27
C ARG A 124 21.25 2.96 9.02
N THR A 125 21.11 2.11 8.00
CA THR A 125 19.81 1.50 7.68
C THR A 125 19.42 0.46 8.72
N VAL A 126 20.37 -0.37 9.16
CA VAL A 126 20.15 -1.34 10.25
C VAL A 126 19.74 -0.62 11.53
N GLY A 127 20.43 0.47 11.91
CA GLY A 127 20.08 1.27 13.08
C GLY A 127 18.67 1.88 12.98
N LYS A 128 18.24 2.31 11.79
CA LYS A 128 16.86 2.74 11.54
C LYS A 128 15.88 1.58 11.80
N TYR A 129 16.16 0.40 11.28
CA TYR A 129 15.30 -0.78 11.45
C TYR A 129 15.23 -1.25 12.90
N MET A 130 16.35 -1.26 13.62
CA MET A 130 16.35 -1.54 15.06
C MET A 130 15.45 -0.57 15.82
N ARG A 131 15.52 0.73 15.50
CA ARG A 131 14.65 1.75 16.11
C ARG A 131 13.17 1.56 15.75
N GLU A 132 12.87 1.22 14.49
CA GLU A 132 11.49 0.90 14.05
C GLU A 132 10.93 -0.31 14.82
N LEU A 133 11.78 -1.27 15.18
CA LEU A 133 11.43 -2.47 15.95
C LEU A 133 11.50 -2.28 17.47
N GLY A 134 11.90 -1.09 17.96
CA GLY A 134 12.07 -0.84 19.40
C GLY A 134 13.27 -1.55 20.04
N LEU A 135 14.20 -2.09 19.25
CA LEU A 135 15.36 -2.85 19.73
C LEU A 135 16.48 -1.93 20.20
N ARG A 136 17.01 -2.20 21.39
CA ARG A 136 18.16 -1.48 21.97
C ARG A 136 19.18 -2.47 22.50
N ALA A 137 20.40 -2.36 22.01
CA ALA A 137 21.49 -3.22 22.46
C ALA A 137 21.82 -2.95 23.93
N SER A 138 21.95 -4.02 24.70
CA SER A 138 22.46 -3.98 26.07
C SER A 138 23.80 -4.73 26.10
N TYR A 139 24.90 -3.99 26.06
CA TYR A 139 26.22 -4.59 26.17
C TYR A 139 26.47 -4.94 27.64
N SER A 140 26.45 -6.23 27.98
CA SER A 140 26.98 -6.73 29.25
C SER A 140 28.37 -7.31 29.01
N LYS A 141 29.35 -6.96 29.85
CA LYS A 141 30.78 -7.36 29.74
C LYS A 141 31.05 -8.88 29.79
N GLN A 142 30.03 -9.74 29.87
CA GLN A 142 30.19 -11.17 30.13
C GLN A 142 30.33 -12.06 28.88
N ALA A 143 30.04 -11.57 27.68
CA ALA A 143 29.90 -12.41 26.48
C ALA A 143 31.18 -12.62 25.65
N ASP A 144 32.27 -11.88 25.91
CA ASP A 144 33.53 -11.98 25.15
C ASP A 144 34.33 -13.28 25.42
N LYS A 145 33.74 -14.28 26.09
CA LYS A 145 34.41 -15.57 26.42
C LYS A 145 34.12 -16.75 25.49
N ASN A 146 33.17 -16.64 24.55
CA ASN A 146 32.68 -17.81 23.80
C ASN A 146 32.88 -17.72 22.28
N LEU A 147 34.02 -17.19 21.80
CA LEU A 147 34.37 -17.20 20.37
C LEU A 147 35.83 -17.62 20.08
N GLU A 148 36.42 -18.42 20.97
CA GLU A 148 37.67 -19.16 20.71
C GLU A 148 37.48 -20.65 21.04
N GLU A 149 36.75 -21.37 20.18
CA GLU A 149 36.90 -22.82 19.99
C GLU A 149 36.77 -23.14 18.50
#